data_AF-A0A7L0MWT4-F1
#
_entry.id   AF-A0A7L0MWT4-F1
#
_cell.length_a   1.000
_cell.length_b   1.000
_cell.length_c   1.000
_cell.angle_alpha   90.00
_cell.angle_beta   90.00
_cell.angle_gamma   90.00
#
_symmetry.space_group_name_H-M   'P 1'
#
loop_
_entity.id
_entity.type
_entity.pdbx_description
1 polymer ?
#
loop_
_entity_poly.entity_id
_entity_poly.type
_entity_poly.pdbx_seq_one_letter_code
_entity_poly.pdbx_strand_id
1 'polypeptide(L)' 'LHLSQGTTVMTSLTSIMFDKNVWETPDTFNPEHFLDNGQYRRREAFLPFSAGKRACPGEQLARTELFIFFTALLQKF' A
#
# COMPACT_ATOMS: atom_id res chain seq x y z
N LEU A 1 -7.90 0.32 -26.64
CA LEU A 1 -6.51 0.82 -26.62
C LEU A 1 -5.62 -0.27 -27.23
N HIS A 2 -4.85 0.06 -28.27
CA HIS A 2 -3.88 -0.88 -28.87
C HIS A 2 -2.47 -0.38 -28.55
N LEU A 3 -1.69 -1.17 -27.82
CA LEU A 3 -0.30 -0.87 -27.47
C LEU A 3 0.63 -1.83 -28.23
N SER A 4 1.66 -1.30 -28.87
CA SER A 4 2.65 -2.13 -29.57
C SER A 4 3.53 -2.89 -28.57
N GLN A 5 4.02 -4.06 -28.98
CA GLN A 5 5.02 -4.79 -28.19
C GLN A 5 6.26 -3.91 -27.95
N GLY A 6 6.76 -3.90 -26.72
CA GLY A 6 7.88 -3.05 -26.32
C GLY A 6 7.47 -1.66 -25.80
N THR A 7 6.17 -1.33 -25.81
CA THR A 7 5.68 -0.08 -25.18
C THR A 7 6.04 -0.07 -23.69
N THR A 8 6.70 1.01 -23.26
CA THR A 8 6.92 1.24 -21.83
C THR A 8 5.61 1.70 -21.18
N VAL A 9 5.22 1.02 -20.10
CA VAL A 9 4.06 1.37 -19.30
C VAL A 9 4.54 1.77 -17.92
N MET A 10 4.10 2.93 -17.45
CA MET A 10 4.36 3.43 -16.11
C MET A 10 3.05 3.50 -15.34
N THR A 11 2.99 2.86 -14.19
CA THR A 11 1.84 2.91 -13.28
C THR A 11 2.09 3.96 -12.20
N SER A 12 1.15 4.88 -12.01
CA SER A 12 1.19 5.83 -10.89
C SER A 12 0.63 5.16 -9.63
N LEU A 13 1.51 4.68 -8.74
CA LEU A 13 1.09 4.13 -7.44
C LEU A 13 0.47 5.22 -6.56
N THR A 14 0.97 6.45 -6.63
CA THR A 14 0.40 7.61 -5.91
C THR A 14 -1.06 7.83 -6.30
N SER A 15 -1.40 7.76 -7.58
CA SER A 15 -2.79 7.94 -8.01
C SER A 15 -3.72 6.87 -7.44
N ILE A 16 -3.24 5.63 -7.26
CA ILE A 16 -4.02 4.54 -6.66
C ILE A 16 -4.17 4.75 -5.15
N MET A 17 -3.09 5.12 -4.47
CA MET A 17 -3.08 5.31 -3.00
C MET A 17 -3.83 6.57 -2.55
N PHE A 18 -4.10 7.51 -3.46
CA PHE A 18 -4.83 8.77 -3.19
C PHE A 18 -6.13 8.91 -3.99
N ASP A 19 -6.64 7.82 -4.59
CA ASP A 19 -7.91 7.86 -5.33
C ASP A 19 -9.09 8.15 -4.39
N LYS A 20 -9.77 9.28 -4.61
CA LYS A 20 -10.93 9.75 -3.83
C LYS A 20 -12.16 8.85 -3.96
N ASN A 21 -12.21 7.98 -4.98
CA ASN A 21 -13.29 7.00 -5.13
C ASN A 21 -13.04 5.72 -4.32
N VAL A 22 -11.79 5.51 -3.89
CA VAL A 22 -11.38 4.33 -3.12
C VAL A 22 -11.18 4.69 -1.65
N TRP A 23 -10.54 5.81 -1.36
CA TRP A 23 -10.17 6.23 0.00
C TRP A 23 -11.04 7.41 0.42
N GLU A 24 -11.69 7.31 1.57
CA GLU A 24 -12.64 8.32 2.06
C GLU A 24 -11.95 9.65 2.40
N THR A 25 -10.69 9.59 2.87
CA THR A 25 -9.88 10.74 3.28
C THR A 25 -8.43 10.58 2.79
N PRO A 26 -8.16 10.60 1.47
CA PRO A 26 -6.87 10.17 0.91
C PRO A 26 -5.69 11.05 1.31
N ASP A 27 -5.94 12.34 1.54
CA ASP A 27 -4.92 13.32 1.91
C ASP A 27 -4.69 13.43 3.43
N THR A 28 -5.41 12.62 4.23
CA THR A 28 -5.32 12.60 5.69
C THR A 28 -4.78 11.24 6.16
N PHE A 29 -3.84 11.26 7.11
CA PHE A 29 -3.44 10.04 7.79
C PHE A 29 -4.62 9.47 8.59
N ASN A 30 -5.24 8.40 8.08
CA ASN A 30 -6.42 7.79 8.67
C ASN A 30 -6.29 6.26 8.74
N PRO A 31 -5.86 5.71 9.89
CA PRO A 31 -5.74 4.26 10.08
C PRO A 31 -7.06 3.49 9.89
N GLU A 32 -8.22 4.15 10.07
CA GLU A 32 -9.53 3.51 9.93
C GLU A 32 -9.79 2.98 8.52
N HIS A 33 -9.07 3.46 7.49
CA HIS A 33 -9.16 2.89 6.14
C HIS A 33 -8.80 1.40 6.06
N PHE A 34 -8.07 0.89 7.06
CA PHE A 34 -7.63 -0.50 7.19
C PHE A 34 -8.43 -1.28 8.22
N LEU A 35 -9.51 -0.73 8.75
CA LEU A 35 -10.35 -1.36 9.77
C LEU A 35 -11.79 -1.51 9.26
N ASP A 36 -12.44 -2.60 9.67
CA ASP A 36 -13.86 -2.85 9.48
C ASP A 36 -14.41 -3.41 10.80
N ASN A 37 -15.28 -2.65 11.47
CA ASN A 37 -15.79 -2.95 12.81
C ASN A 37 -14.67 -3.31 13.82
N GLY A 38 -13.55 -2.58 13.77
CA GLY A 38 -12.38 -2.78 14.62
C GLY A 38 -11.49 -3.98 14.25
N GLN A 39 -11.80 -4.71 13.18
CA GLN A 39 -10.97 -5.78 12.65
C GLN A 39 -10.16 -5.31 11.46
N TYR A 40 -8.93 -5.82 11.32
CA TYR A 40 -8.09 -5.49 10.17
C TYR A 40 -8.74 -5.96 8.86
N ARG A 41 -8.81 -5.05 7.90
CA ARG A 41 -9.26 -5.30 6.54
C ARG A 41 -8.13 -5.03 5.55
N ARG A 42 -7.74 -6.05 4.80
CA ARG A 42 -6.82 -5.88 3.67
C ARG A 42 -7.51 -5.12 2.55
N ARG A 43 -6.91 -4.03 2.08
CA ARG A 43 -7.37 -3.23 0.94
C ARG A 43 -6.59 -3.62 -0.32
N GLU A 44 -7.25 -4.09 -1.37
CA GLU A 44 -6.57 -4.49 -2.62
C GLU A 44 -5.92 -3.31 -3.35
N ALA A 45 -6.46 -2.10 -3.17
CA ALA A 45 -5.88 -0.86 -3.69
C ALA A 45 -4.65 -0.37 -2.90
N PHE A 46 -4.29 -1.02 -1.78
CA PHE A 46 -3.08 -0.70 -1.04
C PHE A 46 -1.88 -1.44 -1.63
N LEU A 47 -1.22 -0.82 -2.60
CA LEU A 47 -0.13 -1.40 -3.37
C LEU A 47 1.20 -0.64 -3.23
N PRO A 48 1.70 -0.36 -2.00
CA PRO A 48 2.96 0.35 -1.81
C PRO A 48 4.17 -0.42 -2.34
N PHE A 49 4.01 -1.73 -2.58
CA PHE A 49 5.05 -2.65 -3.05
C PHE A 49 4.78 -3.17 -4.47
N SER A 50 3.99 -2.43 -5.28
CA SER A 50 3.54 -2.86 -6.61
C SER A 50 2.68 -4.14 -6.55
N ALA A 51 2.44 -4.79 -7.70
CA ALA A 51 1.66 -6.02 -7.81
C ALA A 51 2.11 -6.91 -8.98
N GLY A 52 1.67 -8.17 -8.96
CA GLY A 52 1.88 -9.13 -10.06
C GLY A 52 3.35 -9.53 -10.25
N LYS A 53 3.75 -9.79 -11.50
CA LYS A 53 5.09 -10.31 -11.84
C LYS A 53 6.25 -9.37 -11.48
N ARG A 54 5.96 -8.11 -11.16
CA ARG A 54 6.93 -7.07 -10.79
C ARG A 54 6.69 -6.55 -9.35
N ALA A 55 5.95 -7.30 -8.53
CA ALA A 55 5.80 -7.00 -7.11
C ALA A 55 7.17 -7.02 -6.42
N CYS A 56 7.32 -6.22 -5.36
CA CYS A 56 8.57 -6.12 -4.62
C CYS A 56 8.90 -7.47 -3.95
N PRO A 57 10.06 -8.08 -4.22
CA PRO A 57 10.46 -9.32 -3.55
C PRO A 57 10.72 -9.13 -2.04
N GLY A 58 10.96 -7.89 -1.61
CA GLY A 58 11.22 -7.52 -0.21
C GLY A 58 9.98 -7.17 0.61
N GLU A 59 8.76 -7.27 0.07
CA GLU A 59 7.54 -6.83 0.77
C GLU A 59 7.39 -7.48 2.16
N GLN A 60 7.59 -8.79 2.24
CA GLN A 60 7.45 -9.53 3.50
C GLN A 60 8.50 -9.12 4.54
N LEU A 61 9.74 -8.88 4.08
CA LEU A 61 10.84 -8.39 4.92
C LEU A 61 10.50 -6.99 5.44
N ALA A 62 10.18 -6.07 4.54
CA ALA A 62 9.87 -4.68 4.89
C ALA A 62 8.69 -4.56 5.87
N ARG A 63 7.61 -5.34 5.67
CA ARG A 63 6.47 -5.36 6.61
C ARG A 63 6.88 -5.84 8.00
N THR A 64 7.72 -6.88 8.08
CA THR A 64 8.20 -7.43 9.35
C THR A 64 9.10 -6.43 10.07
N GLU A 65 10.07 -5.86 9.36
CA GLU A 65 11.00 -4.86 9.91
C GLU A 65 10.27 -3.60 10.38
N LEU A 66 9.33 -3.07 9.58
CA LEU A 66 8.52 -1.91 9.97
C LEU A 66 7.73 -2.18 11.26
N PHE A 67 7.11 -3.35 11.37
CA PHE A 67 6.35 -3.71 12.57
C PHE A 67 7.27 -3.83 13.79
N ILE A 68 8.38 -4.56 13.68
CA ILE A 68 9.31 -4.77 14.79
C ILE A 68 9.93 -3.45 15.24
N PHE A 69 10.46 -2.64 14.31
CA PHE A 69 11.08 -1.38 14.68
C PHE A 69 10.10 -0.39 15.27
N PHE A 70 8.91 -0.24 14.66
CA PHE A 70 7.89 0.67 15.18
C PHE A 70 7.42 0.27 16.58
N THR A 71 7.09 -1.01 16.78
CA THR A 71 6.62 -1.49 18.09
C THR A 71 7.72 -1.45 19.15
N ALA A 72 8.96 -1.81 18.81
CA ALA A 72 10.08 -1.73 19.73
C ALA A 72 10.39 -0.29 20.17
N LEU A 73 10.25 0.69 19.26
CA LEU A 73 10.40 2.10 19.59
C LEU A 73 9.31 2.54 20.58
N LEU A 74 8.04 2.27 20.29
CA LEU A 74 6.90 2.63 21.16
C LEU A 74 6.90 1.91 22.52
N GLN A 75 7.46 0.70 22.60
CA GLN A 75 7.56 -0.04 23.85
C GLN A 75 8.61 0.54 24.79
N LYS A 76 9.65 1.18 24.25
CA LYS A 76 10.81 1.65 25.02
C LYS A 76 10.76 3.15 25.32
N PHE A 77 10.15 3.94 24.45
CA PHE A 77 10.06 5.40 24.54
C PHE A 77 8.60 5.83 24.51
#